data_AF-A0A430V2L1-F1
#
_entry.id   AF-A0A430V2L1-F1
#
_cell.length_a   1.000
_cell.length_b   1.000
_cell.length_c   1.000
_cell.angle_alpha   90.00
_cell.angle_beta   90.00
_cell.angle_gamma   90.00
#
_symmetry.space_group_name_H-M   'P 1'
#
loop_
_entity.id
_entity.type
_entity.pdbx_description
1 polymer ?
#
loop_
_entity_poly.entity_id
_entity_poly.type
_entity_poly.pdbx_seq_one_letter_code
_entity_poly.pdbx_strand_id
1 'polypeptide(L)' 'LRIQGGGVKPGEVEPFHDHRIAMAFAVAALPVGVRIWEPHWAEISYPGFFQDLKRLCGAS' A
#
# COMPACT_ATOMS: atom_id res chain seq x y z
N LEU A 1 17.07 -4.88 10.41
CA LEU A 1 16.66 -3.49 10.10
C LEU A 1 16.19 -2.82 11.40
N ARG A 2 16.53 -1.54 11.64
CA ARG A 2 15.95 -0.74 12.74
C ARG A 2 15.16 0.40 12.11
N ILE A 3 13.89 0.53 12.45
CA ILE A 3 13.00 1.59 11.95
C ILE A 3 12.70 2.53 13.12
N GLN A 4 12.91 3.84 12.92
CA GLN A 4 12.46 4.88 13.83
C GLN A 4 11.14 5.44 13.31
N GLY A 5 10.13 5.54 14.17
CA GLY A 5 8.83 6.09 13.80
C GLY A 5 8.90 7.56 13.33
N GLY A 6 7.90 7.97 12.56
CA GLY A 6 7.78 9.31 11.99
C GLY A 6 6.52 9.45 11.13
N GLY A 7 6.40 10.57 10.41
CA GLY A 7 5.33 10.80 9.45
C GLY A 7 5.65 10.25 8.06
N VAL A 8 4.62 9.80 7.33
CA VAL A 8 4.73 9.43 5.92
C VAL A 8 4.65 10.70 5.06
N LYS A 9 5.38 10.73 3.95
CA LYS A 9 5.34 11.83 2.98
C LYS A 9 4.80 11.29 1.64
N PRO A 10 4.17 12.14 0.81
CA PRO A 10 3.82 11.77 -0.55
C PRO A 10 5.04 11.32 -1.34
N GLY A 11 4.83 10.40 -2.28
CA GLY A 11 5.91 9.87 -3.11
C GLY A 11 5.44 8.74 -4.02
N GLU A 12 6.42 8.06 -4.62
CA GLU A 12 6.21 6.90 -5.48
C GLU A 12 6.95 5.68 -4.91
N VAL A 13 6.38 4.48 -5.07
CA VAL A 13 6.91 3.20 -4.59
C VAL A 13 6.91 2.20 -5.74
N GLU A 14 8.07 1.58 -5.99
CA GLU A 14 8.21 0.42 -6.86
C GLU A 14 8.17 -0.87 -6.01
N PRO A 15 7.17 -1.76 -6.19
CA PRO A 15 7.06 -2.99 -5.42
C PRO A 15 8.05 -4.08 -5.82
N PHE A 16 8.75 -3.95 -6.95
CA PHE A 16 9.69 -4.96 -7.46
C PHE A 16 9.07 -6.36 -7.56
N HIS A 17 7.83 -6.40 -8.07
CA HIS A 17 7.04 -7.62 -8.24
C HIS A 17 6.71 -8.38 -6.93
N ASP A 18 6.91 -7.77 -5.74
CA ASP A 18 6.53 -8.38 -4.46
C ASP A 18 5.17 -7.84 -3.98
N HIS A 19 4.18 -8.73 -3.90
CA HIS A 19 2.82 -8.42 -3.45
C HIS A 19 2.79 -7.84 -2.03
N ARG A 20 3.72 -8.22 -1.15
CA ARG A 20 3.79 -7.74 0.23
C ARG A 20 4.28 -6.31 0.29
N ILE A 21 5.22 -5.93 -0.58
CA ILE A 21 5.69 -4.55 -0.68
C ILE A 21 4.54 -3.67 -1.18
N ALA A 22 3.82 -4.08 -2.23
CA ALA A 22 2.64 -3.37 -2.73
C ALA A 22 1.59 -3.16 -1.63
N MET A 23 1.22 -4.23 -0.90
CA MET A 23 0.23 -4.15 0.17
C MET A 23 0.70 -3.31 1.36
N ALA A 24 1.94 -3.48 1.82
CA ALA A 24 2.48 -2.76 2.97
C ALA A 24 2.50 -1.25 2.72
N PHE A 25 2.95 -0.81 1.54
CA PHE A 25 2.98 0.61 1.20
C PHE A 25 1.58 1.17 0.93
N ALA A 26 0.62 0.37 0.45
CA ALA A 26 -0.77 0.82 0.32
C ALA A 26 -1.39 1.18 1.68
N VAL A 27 -1.11 0.38 2.71
CA VAL A 27 -1.55 0.67 4.09
C VAL A 27 -0.78 1.86 4.68
N ALA A 28 0.55 1.89 4.51
CA ALA A 28 1.37 2.99 5.03
C ALA A 28 0.98 4.35 4.42
N ALA A 29 0.50 4.36 3.18
CA ALA A 29 0.15 5.57 2.44
C ALA A 29 -1.20 6.18 2.82
N LEU A 30 -2.05 5.49 3.59
CA LEU A 30 -3.41 5.95 3.91
C LEU A 30 -3.49 7.43 4.37
N PRO A 31 -2.56 7.97 5.18
CA PRO A 31 -2.67 9.35 5.67
C PRO A 31 -2.34 10.45 4.65
N VAL A 32 -1.55 10.16 3.60
CA VAL A 32 -0.99 11.19 2.70
C VAL A 32 -1.16 10.89 1.21
N GLY A 33 -1.46 9.64 0.86
CA GLY A 33 -1.45 9.13 -0.51
C GLY A 33 -0.03 8.94 -1.05
N VAL A 34 0.19 7.83 -1.75
CA VAL A 34 1.40 7.57 -2.53
C VAL A 34 1.01 6.89 -3.84
N ARG A 35 1.82 7.05 -4.88
CA ARG A 35 1.69 6.24 -6.10
C ARG A 35 2.45 4.93 -5.90
N ILE A 36 1.76 3.80 -6.06
CA ILE A 36 2.38 2.49 -6.10
C ILE A 36 2.42 2.06 -7.55
N TRP A 37 3.61 1.77 -8.07
CA TRP A 37 3.78 1.24 -9.42
C TRP A 37 3.26 -0.20 -9.46
N GLU A 38 2.60 -0.55 -10.55
CA GLU A 38 2.06 -1.90 -10.78
C GLU A 38 1.34 -2.51 -9.56
N PRO A 39 0.32 -1.82 -8.99
CA PRO A 39 -0.30 -2.26 -7.73
C PRO A 39 -0.93 -3.65 -7.82
N HIS A 40 -1.24 -4.13 -9.04
CA HIS A 40 -1.79 -5.45 -9.32
C HIS A 40 -0.95 -6.61 -8.77
N TRP A 41 0.34 -6.41 -8.45
CA TRP A 41 1.15 -7.42 -7.76
C TRP A 41 0.47 -7.89 -6.45
N ALA A 42 -0.25 -7.01 -5.73
CA ALA A 42 -1.01 -7.38 -4.53
C ALA A 42 -2.04 -8.50 -4.79
N GLU A 43 -2.59 -8.57 -6.00
CA GLU A 43 -3.66 -9.50 -6.37
C GLU A 43 -3.18 -10.96 -6.45
N ILE A 44 -1.88 -11.20 -6.60
CA ILE A 44 -1.31 -12.55 -6.64
C ILE A 44 -1.61 -13.33 -5.36
N SER A 45 -1.48 -12.67 -4.20
CA SER A 45 -1.78 -13.28 -2.90
C SER A 45 -3.15 -12.90 -2.37
N TYR A 46 -3.66 -11.72 -2.75
CA TYR A 46 -4.91 -11.19 -2.25
C TYR A 46 -5.67 -10.42 -3.37
N PRO A 47 -6.42 -11.15 -4.22
CA PRO A 47 -7.13 -10.56 -5.37
C PRO A 47 -8.09 -9.40 -5.01
N GLY A 48 -8.69 -9.44 -3.81
CA GLY A 48 -9.62 -8.42 -3.33
C GLY A 48 -8.99 -7.24 -2.58
N PHE A 49 -7.65 -7.19 -2.45
CA PHE A 49 -6.97 -6.31 -1.50
C PHE A 49 -7.40 -4.85 -1.59
N PHE A 50 -7.34 -4.23 -2.78
CA PHE A 50 -7.69 -2.80 -2.91
C PHE A 50 -9.19 -2.53 -2.75
N GLN A 51 -10.04 -3.50 -3.08
CA GLN A 51 -11.49 -3.36 -2.88
C GLN A 51 -11.81 -3.36 -1.39
N ASP A 52 -11.21 -4.28 -0.64
CA ASP A 52 -11.37 -4.36 0.81
C ASP A 52 -10.73 -3.16 1.50
N LEU A 53 -9.54 -2.73 1.09
CA LEU A 53 -8.90 -1.51 1.59
C LEU A 53 -9.81 -0.29 1.38
N LYS A 54 -10.40 -0.14 0.19
CA LYS A 54 -11.35 0.94 -0.10
C LYS A 54 -12.61 0.85 0.77
N ARG A 55 -13.16 -0.35 1.00
CA ARG A 55 -14.33 -0.54 1.90
C ARG A 55 -14.01 -0.14 3.33
N LEU A 56 -12.83 -0.54 3.85
CA LEU A 56 -12.39 -0.21 5.20
C LEU A 56 -12.16 1.29 5.39
N CYS A 57 -11.59 1.97 4.40
CA CYS A 57 -11.35 3.42 4.47
C CYS A 57 -12.58 4.28 4.12
N GLY A 58 -13.53 3.73 3.36
CA GLY A 58 -14.76 4.41 2.93
C GLY A 58 -15.97 4.19 3.85
N ALA A 59 -15.87 3.32 4.86
CA ALA A 59 -16.90 3.09 5.87
C ALA A 59 -16.83 4.10 7.05
N SER A 60 -16.29 5.30 6.81
CA SER A 60 -16.23 6.41 7.76
C SER A 60 -17.28 7.47 7.46
#